data_AF-A0A7S3CUS5-F1
#
_entry.id   AF-A0A7S3CUS5-F1
#
_cell.length_a   1.000
_cell.length_b   1.000
_cell.length_c   1.000
_cell.angle_alpha   90.00
_cell.angle_beta   90.00
_cell.angle_gamma   90.00
#
_symmetry.space_group_name_H-M   'P 1'
#
loop_
_entity.id
_entity.type
_entity.pdbx_description
1 polymer ?
#
loop_
_entity_poly.entity_id
_entity_poly.type
_entity_poly.pdbx_seq_one_letter_code
_entity_poly.pdbx_strand_id
1 'polypeptide(L)'
;MDFESKEQQHAFNFPFQVGTNGDNPMNGESNAHNVANGDILIVGSDGLWDNLHKSSVLDIVNPFLKAGPKIENPTLVAELIAQEAERQSYLQNSMSPFAQSAKEHNYHYRGGKPDDITVVVAQIQLK
;
A
#
# COMPACT_ATOMS: atom_id res chain seq x y z
N MET A 1 3.72 -0.07 -17.26
CA MET A 1 2.43 -0.71 -16.91
C MET A 1 2.51 -0.99 -15.43
N ASP A 2 1.59 -0.46 -14.65
CA ASP A 2 1.72 -0.48 -13.21
C ASP A 2 0.95 -1.68 -12.66
N PHE A 3 1.62 -2.49 -11.84
CA PHE A 3 1.02 -3.64 -11.19
C PHE A 3 0.67 -3.31 -9.73
N GLU A 4 -0.40 -3.92 -9.24
CA GLU A 4 -0.84 -3.87 -7.84
C GLU A 4 -1.35 -5.27 -7.47
N SER A 5 -0.92 -5.79 -6.32
CA SER A 5 -1.41 -7.06 -5.82
C SER A 5 -2.86 -6.95 -5.37
N LYS A 6 -3.61 -8.05 -5.46
CA LYS A 6 -4.93 -8.13 -4.86
C LYS A 6 -4.81 -8.59 -3.41
N GLU A 7 -5.58 -7.97 -2.53
CA GLU A 7 -5.68 -8.42 -1.14
C GLU A 7 -6.37 -9.78 -1.06
N GLN A 8 -5.85 -10.66 -0.21
CA GLN A 8 -6.47 -11.94 0.10
C GLN A 8 -7.31 -11.78 1.37
N GLN A 9 -8.63 -11.87 1.24
CA GLN A 9 -9.57 -11.74 2.36
C GLN A 9 -10.67 -12.80 2.32
N HIS A 10 -11.15 -13.24 3.47
CA HIS A 10 -12.33 -14.11 3.61
C HIS A 10 -13.63 -13.30 3.50
N ALA A 11 -13.61 -12.09 4.06
CA ALA A 11 -14.67 -11.08 4.00
C ALA A 11 -14.03 -9.69 4.19
N PHE A 12 -14.82 -8.62 3.99
CA PHE A 12 -14.35 -7.25 4.20
C PHE A 12 -13.67 -7.08 5.57
N ASN A 13 -12.42 -6.61 5.56
CA ASN A 13 -11.61 -6.39 6.76
C ASN A 13 -11.40 -7.67 7.60
N PHE A 14 -11.46 -8.85 6.96
CA PHE A 14 -11.12 -10.14 7.54
C PHE A 14 -10.09 -10.86 6.64
N PRO A 15 -8.81 -10.50 6.77
CA PRO A 15 -7.75 -10.98 5.88
C PRO A 15 -7.43 -12.45 6.15
N PHE A 16 -6.86 -13.10 5.12
CA PHE A 16 -6.12 -14.34 5.31
C PHE A 16 -4.95 -14.07 6.25
N GLN A 17 -4.70 -14.97 7.20
CA GLN A 17 -3.69 -14.74 8.23
C GLN A 17 -3.03 -16.04 8.67
N VAL A 18 -1.70 -16.03 8.78
CA VAL A 18 -0.94 -17.16 9.33
C VAL A 18 -0.83 -17.02 10.84
N GLY A 19 -0.97 -18.13 11.58
CA GLY A 19 -0.86 -18.12 13.04
C GLY A 19 -1.55 -19.31 13.69
N THR A 20 -1.62 -19.31 15.02
CA THR A 20 -2.38 -20.31 15.78
C THR A 20 -3.86 -20.23 15.38
N ASN A 21 -4.41 -21.31 14.85
CA ASN A 21 -5.76 -21.35 14.25
C ASN A 21 -5.96 -20.42 13.03
N GLY A 22 -4.88 -20.00 12.38
CA GLY A 22 -4.93 -19.23 11.14
C GLY A 22 -5.07 -20.11 9.90
N ASP A 23 -4.96 -19.47 8.74
CA ASP A 23 -4.96 -20.08 7.43
C ASP A 23 -3.69 -20.91 7.17
N ASN A 24 -3.82 -21.88 6.28
CA ASN A 24 -2.67 -22.65 5.79
C ASN A 24 -1.73 -21.73 4.98
N PRO A 25 -0.43 -21.61 5.33
CA PRO A 25 0.52 -20.78 4.58
C PRO A 25 0.61 -21.12 3.09
N MET A 26 0.26 -22.35 2.70
CA MET A 26 0.22 -22.78 1.29
C MET A 26 -0.90 -22.11 0.46
N ASN A 27 -1.84 -21.40 1.11
CA ASN A 27 -2.88 -20.63 0.44
C ASN A 27 -2.40 -19.22 0.01
N GLY A 28 -1.16 -18.83 0.37
CA GLY A 28 -0.58 -17.56 -0.05
C GLY A 28 -0.45 -17.47 -1.57
N GLU A 29 -0.91 -16.37 -2.16
CA GLU A 29 -0.76 -16.14 -3.59
C GLU A 29 0.70 -15.88 -3.96
N SER A 30 1.15 -16.54 -5.03
CA SER A 30 2.50 -16.38 -5.58
C SER A 30 2.39 -15.95 -7.04
N ASN A 31 2.98 -14.80 -7.36
CA ASN A 31 2.99 -14.26 -8.71
C ASN A 31 4.42 -13.90 -9.12
N ALA A 32 4.72 -14.08 -10.40
CA ALA A 32 5.99 -13.66 -11.01
C ALA A 32 5.73 -12.47 -11.93
N HIS A 33 6.56 -11.44 -11.82
CA HIS A 33 6.47 -10.23 -12.62
C HIS A 33 7.79 -9.96 -13.33
N ASN A 34 7.69 -9.60 -14.61
CA ASN A 34 8.83 -9.05 -15.32
C ASN A 34 9.08 -7.63 -14.81
N VAL A 35 10.32 -7.36 -14.43
CA VAL A 35 10.76 -6.04 -13.97
C VAL A 35 11.79 -5.46 -14.92
N ALA A 36 11.85 -4.14 -14.98
CA ALA A 36 12.84 -3.38 -15.72
C ALA A 36 13.78 -2.63 -14.75
N ASN A 37 14.98 -2.30 -15.22
CA ASN A 37 15.88 -1.44 -14.48
C ASN A 37 15.23 -0.06 -14.26
N GLY A 38 15.21 0.40 -13.00
CA GLY A 38 14.58 1.65 -12.61
C GLY A 38 13.14 1.52 -12.10
N ASP A 39 12.50 0.35 -12.22
CA ASP A 39 11.18 0.10 -11.65
C ASP A 39 11.17 0.36 -10.14
N ILE A 40 10.05 0.88 -9.62
CA ILE A 40 9.87 1.14 -8.20
C ILE A 40 8.94 0.08 -7.60
N LEU A 41 9.43 -0.62 -6.58
CA LEU A 41 8.65 -1.53 -5.76
C LEU A 41 8.26 -0.82 -4.47
N ILE A 42 6.96 -0.75 -4.21
CA ILE A 42 6.39 -0.23 -2.96
C ILE A 42 5.59 -1.35 -2.32
N VAL A 43 5.93 -1.69 -1.08
CA VAL A 43 5.23 -2.69 -0.28
C VAL A 43 4.82 -2.01 1.02
N GLY A 44 3.62 -2.30 1.51
CA GLY A 44 3.18 -1.77 2.79
C GLY A 44 2.09 -2.61 3.44
N SER A 45 1.86 -2.38 4.73
CA SER A 45 0.71 -2.94 5.46
C SER A 45 -0.61 -2.35 4.94
N ASP A 46 -1.73 -2.94 5.32
CA ASP A 46 -3.07 -2.39 5.07
C ASP A 46 -3.21 -0.96 5.61
N GLY A 47 -2.58 -0.61 6.73
CA GLY A 47 -2.53 0.78 7.23
C GLY A 47 -2.10 1.83 6.18
N LEU A 48 -1.25 1.48 5.21
CA LEU A 48 -0.97 2.34 4.06
C LEU A 48 -2.14 2.37 3.08
N TRP A 49 -2.53 1.20 2.57
CA TRP A 49 -3.45 1.07 1.44
C TRP A 49 -4.90 1.37 1.79
N ASP A 50 -5.28 1.27 3.07
CA ASP A 50 -6.56 1.69 3.62
C ASP A 50 -6.74 3.21 3.62
N ASN A 51 -5.62 3.96 3.63
CA ASN A 51 -5.62 5.41 3.85
C ASN A 51 -5.13 6.23 2.65
N LEU A 52 -4.33 5.65 1.75
CA LEU A 52 -3.86 6.33 0.53
C LEU A 52 -4.30 5.62 -0.73
N HIS A 53 -4.86 6.40 -1.67
CA HIS A 53 -5.00 5.94 -3.04
C HIS A 53 -3.62 5.85 -3.70
N LYS A 54 -3.46 4.91 -4.62
CA LYS A 54 -2.26 4.77 -5.46
C LYS A 54 -1.82 6.10 -6.10
N SER A 55 -2.75 6.94 -6.54
CA SER A 55 -2.43 8.26 -7.10
C SER A 55 -1.69 9.15 -6.11
N SER A 56 -2.07 9.14 -4.83
CA SER A 56 -1.41 9.92 -3.78
C SER A 56 0.01 9.41 -3.52
N VAL A 57 0.22 8.09 -3.57
CA VAL A 57 1.57 7.51 -3.49
C VAL A 57 2.41 7.94 -4.69
N LEU A 58 1.86 7.91 -5.90
CA LEU A 58 2.56 8.38 -7.11
C LEU A 58 2.91 9.87 -7.04
N ASP A 59 2.04 10.72 -6.49
CA ASP A 59 2.33 12.14 -6.30
C ASP A 59 3.55 12.38 -5.39
N ILE A 60 3.77 11.51 -4.40
CA ILE A 60 4.95 11.54 -3.52
C ILE A 60 6.20 11.03 -4.24
N VAL A 61 6.09 9.98 -5.05
CA VAL A 61 7.23 9.31 -5.70
C VAL A 61 7.72 10.08 -6.94
N ASN A 62 6.81 10.63 -7.74
CA ASN A 62 7.10 11.27 -9.03
C ASN A 62 8.15 12.39 -8.97
N PRO A 63 8.20 13.27 -7.96
CA PRO A 63 9.26 14.27 -7.83
C PRO A 63 10.66 13.66 -7.80
N PHE A 64 10.85 12.52 -7.13
CA PHE A 64 12.14 11.83 -7.04
C PHE A 64 12.55 11.23 -8.39
N LEU A 65 11.59 10.67 -9.13
CA LEU A 65 11.82 10.13 -10.48
C LEU A 65 12.11 11.22 -11.52
N LYS A 66 11.55 12.42 -11.32
CA LYS A 66 11.85 13.59 -12.17
C LYS A 66 13.22 14.18 -11.90
N ALA A 67 13.74 14.04 -10.68
CA ALA A 67 15.06 14.54 -10.30
C ALA A 67 16.20 13.74 -10.95
N GLY A 68 15.96 12.47 -11.27
CA GLY A 68 16.93 11.64 -11.98
C GLY A 68 16.50 10.18 -12.08
N PRO A 69 17.28 9.35 -12.80
CA PRO A 69 16.96 7.93 -13.00
C PRO A 69 17.08 7.10 -11.72
N LYS A 70 17.75 7.61 -10.69
CA LYS A 70 18.00 6.92 -9.43
C LYS A 70 17.38 7.70 -8.27
N ILE A 71 16.64 6.99 -7.41
CA ILE A 71 16.20 7.52 -6.11
C ILE A 71 17.37 7.34 -5.14
N GLU A 72 18.04 8.44 -4.79
CA GLU A 72 19.21 8.38 -3.91
C GLU A 72 18.85 7.99 -2.46
N ASN A 73 17.65 8.33 -2.00
CA ASN A 73 17.18 8.02 -0.65
C ASN A 73 15.77 7.40 -0.67
N PRO A 74 15.65 6.09 -0.97
CA PRO A 74 14.35 5.40 -0.97
C PRO A 74 13.72 5.36 0.43
N THR A 75 14.51 5.39 1.51
CA THR A 75 14.01 5.46 2.89
C THR A 75 13.22 6.74 3.12
N LEU A 76 13.69 7.89 2.63
CA LEU A 76 12.95 9.15 2.70
C LEU A 76 11.61 9.06 1.95
N VAL A 77 11.59 8.41 0.78
CA VAL A 77 10.34 8.21 0.04
C VAL A 77 9.36 7.36 0.85
N ALA A 78 9.84 6.27 1.46
CA ALA A 78 9.02 5.43 2.33
C ALA A 78 8.47 6.20 3.54
N GLU A 79 9.29 7.03 4.18
CA GLU A 79 8.91 7.87 5.31
C GLU A 79 7.82 8.89 4.92
N LEU A 80 7.97 9.57 3.78
CA LEU A 80 6.97 10.52 3.29
C LEU A 80 5.63 9.84 2.98
N ILE A 81 5.65 8.63 2.41
CA ILE A 81 4.45 7.84 2.17
C ILE A 81 3.79 7.45 3.50
N ALA A 82 4.57 6.96 4.47
CA ALA A 82 4.05 6.57 5.78
C ALA A 82 3.43 7.75 6.53
N GLN A 83 4.09 8.91 6.55
CA GLN A 83 3.59 10.13 7.19
C GLN A 83 2.29 10.64 6.55
N GLU A 84 2.19 10.60 5.22
CA GLU A 84 0.95 11.01 4.56
C GLU A 84 -0.18 10.01 4.82
N ALA A 85 0.09 8.71 4.87
CA ALA A 85 -0.89 7.69 5.24
C ALA A 85 -1.39 7.89 6.68
N GLU A 86 -0.48 8.13 7.64
CA GLU A 86 -0.81 8.41 9.03
C GLU A 86 -1.67 9.68 9.14
N ARG A 87 -1.30 10.74 8.44
CA ARG A 87 -2.08 11.98 8.44
C ARG A 87 -3.50 11.75 7.93
N GLN A 88 -3.66 10.96 6.87
CA GLN A 88 -4.95 10.63 6.27
C GLN A 88 -5.78 9.69 7.15
N SER A 89 -5.13 8.81 7.91
CA SER A 89 -5.81 7.86 8.80
C SER A 89 -6.64 8.53 9.88
N TYR A 90 -6.26 9.74 10.32
CA TYR A 90 -6.99 10.50 11.34
C TYR A 90 -8.07 11.46 10.79
N LEU A 91 -8.23 11.60 9.47
CA LEU A 91 -9.25 12.49 8.90
C LEU A 91 -10.65 11.86 9.00
N GLN A 92 -11.54 12.47 9.78
CA GLN A 92 -12.85 11.88 10.09
C GLN A 92 -13.92 11.99 8.98
N ASN A 93 -13.64 12.72 7.90
CA ASN A 93 -14.62 13.00 6.83
C ASN A 93 -14.06 12.81 5.41
N SER A 94 -12.94 12.11 5.26
CA SER A 94 -12.42 11.69 3.96
C SER A 94 -13.15 10.45 3.43
N MET A 95 -13.20 10.31 2.11
CA MET A 95 -13.48 9.02 1.47
C MET A 95 -12.14 8.34 1.24
N SER A 96 -11.60 7.72 2.28
CA SER A 96 -10.41 6.88 2.18
C SER A 96 -10.69 5.62 1.34
N PRO A 97 -9.65 4.93 0.84
CA PRO A 97 -9.81 3.61 0.24
C PRO A 97 -10.61 2.64 1.11
N PHE A 98 -10.33 2.60 2.42
CA PHE A 98 -11.08 1.76 3.36
C PHE A 98 -12.55 2.16 3.46
N ALA A 99 -12.85 3.47 3.58
CA ALA A 99 -14.23 3.96 3.62
C ALA A 99 -14.99 3.65 2.32
N GLN A 100 -14.30 3.71 1.18
CA GLN A 100 -14.87 3.31 -0.10
C GLN A 100 -15.18 1.82 -0.12
N SER A 101 -14.23 0.97 0.24
CA SER A 101 -14.41 -0.50 0.29
C SER A 101 -15.50 -0.91 1.29
N ALA A 102 -15.55 -0.26 2.46
CA ALA A 102 -16.61 -0.45 3.44
C ALA A 102 -18.00 -0.20 2.83
N LYS A 103 -18.16 0.90 2.10
CA LYS A 103 -19.40 1.25 1.42
C LYS A 103 -19.78 0.23 0.35
N GLU A 104 -18.82 -0.25 -0.43
CA GLU A 104 -19.03 -1.30 -1.45
C GLU A 104 -19.51 -2.62 -0.83
N HIS A 105 -19.11 -2.89 0.42
CA HIS A 105 -19.55 -4.03 1.21
C HIS A 105 -20.76 -3.74 2.12
N ASN A 106 -21.46 -2.61 1.92
CA ASN A 106 -22.65 -2.18 2.67
C ASN A 106 -22.42 -1.81 4.15
N TYR A 107 -21.17 -1.52 4.54
CA TYR A 107 -20.85 -0.94 5.84
C TYR A 107 -20.93 0.58 5.81
N HIS A 108 -21.43 1.16 6.90
CA HIS A 108 -21.42 2.62 7.10
C HIS A 108 -20.12 3.03 7.79
N TYR A 109 -19.16 3.50 7.00
CA TYR A 109 -17.87 4.01 7.49
C TYR A 109 -17.50 5.30 6.73
N ARG A 110 -16.84 6.24 7.42
CA ARG A 110 -16.29 7.48 6.86
C ARG A 110 -14.98 7.84 7.53
N GLY A 111 -14.11 8.51 6.79
CA GLY A 111 -12.80 8.93 7.26
C GLY A 111 -11.70 7.92 6.95
N GLY A 112 -10.49 8.21 7.43
CA GLY A 112 -9.38 7.26 7.46
C GLY A 112 -9.54 6.20 8.56
N LYS A 113 -8.76 5.13 8.45
CA LYS A 113 -8.67 4.02 9.40
C LYS A 113 -7.32 4.10 10.13
N PRO A 114 -7.27 4.62 11.38
CA PRO A 114 -6.05 4.61 12.18
C PRO A 114 -5.57 3.17 12.39
N ASP A 115 -4.34 2.88 11.99
CA ASP A 115 -3.74 1.54 12.04
C ASP A 115 -2.19 1.64 12.08
N ASP A 116 -1.52 0.52 12.33
CA ASP A 116 -0.07 0.43 12.22
C ASP A 116 0.37 0.51 10.74
N ILE A 117 1.26 1.46 10.44
CA ILE A 117 1.71 1.75 9.07
C ILE A 117 3.16 1.31 8.89
N THR A 118 3.38 0.39 7.95
CA THR A 118 4.71 -0.02 7.50
C THR A 118 4.83 0.21 6.00
N VAL A 119 5.94 0.81 5.55
CA VAL A 119 6.21 1.08 4.14
C VAL A 119 7.65 0.69 3.80
N VAL A 120 7.83 -0.02 2.70
CA VAL A 120 9.12 -0.36 2.09
C VAL A 120 9.12 0.16 0.66
N VAL A 121 10.16 0.92 0.30
CA VAL A 121 10.39 1.39 -1.06
C VAL A 121 11.73 0.86 -1.54
N ALA A 122 11.75 0.28 -2.73
CA ALA A 122 12.96 -0.18 -3.41
C ALA A 122 12.94 0.24 -4.87
N GLN A 123 14.11 0.52 -5.43
CA GLN A 123 14.29 0.73 -6.87
C GLN A 123 15.10 -0.42 -7.46
N ILE A 124 14.56 -1.04 -8.51
CA ILE A 124 15.17 -2.19 -9.17
C ILE A 124 16.44 -1.76 -9.91
N GLN A 125 17.53 -2.47 -9.64
CA GLN A 125 18.79 -2.36 -10.38
C GLN A 125 19.13 -3.72 -10.97
N LEU A 126 19.10 -3.83 -12.30
CA LEU A 126 19.49 -5.05 -13.00
C LEU A 126 20.99 -5.01 -13.31
N LYS A 127 21.65 -6.16 -13.18
CA LYS A 127 23.07 -6.32 -13.48
C LYS A 127 23.30 -6.59 -14.97
#